data_AF-A0A7J6AV94-F1
#
_entry.id   AF-A0A7J6AV94-F1
#
_cell.length_a   1.000
_cell.length_b   1.000
_cell.length_c   1.000
_cell.angle_alpha   90.00
_cell.angle_beta   90.00
_cell.angle_gamma   90.00
#
_symmetry.space_group_name_H-M   'P 1'
#
loop_
_entity.id
_entity.type
_entity.pdbx_description
1 polymer ?
#
loop_
_entity_poly.entity_id
_entity_poly.type
_entity_poly.pdbx_seq_one_letter_code
_entity_poly.pdbx_strand_id
1 'polypeptide(L)'
;MCMTDNQGGVLNYYPNSFSAPDCQPRFMESKFRVCPDVGHNSSDDDNVTQVRTFFTAVLNEAERERLCQNMAGHLTGPQLFIQKRMVQRLMTVDQDYGSRVQALLDKYNTEGKKNSVHIYTKGG
;
A
#
# COMPACT_ATOMS: atom_id res chain seq x y z
N MET A 1 -22.09 -2.47 -31.16
CA MET A 1 -22.25 -2.88 -32.57
C MET A 1 -21.67 -4.29 -32.69
N CYS A 2 -22.44 -5.26 -33.17
CA CYS A 2 -21.90 -6.59 -33.47
C CYS A 2 -21.07 -6.52 -34.75
N MET A 3 -19.84 -7.06 -34.72
CA MET A 3 -18.84 -6.92 -35.80
C MET A 3 -18.62 -8.22 -36.58
N THR A 4 -19.25 -9.32 -36.16
CA THR A 4 -19.18 -10.65 -36.78
C THR A 4 -20.57 -11.10 -37.19
N ASP A 5 -20.69 -12.32 -37.71
CA ASP A 5 -21.97 -12.96 -38.03
C ASP A 5 -22.82 -13.29 -36.79
N ASN A 6 -22.34 -12.98 -35.58
CA ASN A 6 -22.99 -13.26 -34.31
C ASN A 6 -23.34 -14.74 -34.12
N GLN A 7 -22.47 -15.65 -34.60
CA GLN A 7 -22.71 -17.10 -34.61
C GLN A 7 -23.86 -17.55 -35.55
N GLY A 8 -24.31 -16.67 -36.45
CA GLY A 8 -25.28 -16.97 -37.48
C GLY A 8 -26.62 -17.48 -36.93
N GLY A 9 -27.10 -18.59 -37.51
CA GLY A 9 -28.34 -19.26 -37.11
C GLY A 9 -28.17 -20.39 -36.09
N VAL A 10 -27.02 -20.45 -35.40
CA VAL A 10 -26.79 -21.47 -34.38
C VAL A 10 -27.78 -21.28 -33.22
N LEU A 11 -28.26 -22.39 -32.65
CA LEU A 11 -29.12 -22.36 -31.47
C LEU A 11 -28.43 -21.61 -30.33
N ASN A 12 -29.14 -20.67 -29.73
CA ASN A 12 -28.62 -19.77 -28.69
C ASN A 12 -28.99 -20.21 -27.27
N TYR A 13 -29.36 -21.49 -27.07
CA TYR A 13 -29.70 -22.05 -25.76
C TYR A 13 -29.00 -23.38 -25.50
N TYR A 14 -28.70 -23.63 -24.22
CA TYR A 14 -28.10 -24.88 -23.72
C TYR A 14 -28.83 -25.33 -22.44
N PRO A 15 -29.11 -26.64 -22.24
CA PRO A 15 -28.82 -27.75 -23.16
C PRO A 15 -29.75 -27.75 -24.40
N ASN A 16 -29.29 -28.34 -25.51
CA ASN A 16 -30.09 -28.51 -26.75
C ASN A 16 -29.80 -29.86 -27.42
N SER A 17 -30.65 -30.25 -28.37
CA SER A 17 -30.57 -31.52 -29.10
C SER A 17 -30.06 -31.38 -30.55
N PHE A 18 -29.42 -30.25 -30.88
CA PHE A 18 -29.09 -29.87 -32.26
C PHE A 18 -27.58 -29.68 -32.49
N SER A 19 -26.74 -30.34 -31.69
CA SER A 19 -25.27 -30.37 -31.85
C SER A 19 -24.58 -29.00 -31.82
N ALA A 20 -25.14 -28.02 -31.10
CA ALA A 20 -24.44 -26.77 -30.80
C ALA A 20 -23.27 -27.02 -29.81
N PRO A 21 -22.41 -26.03 -29.53
CA PRO A 21 -21.29 -26.19 -28.60
C PRO A 21 -21.68 -26.79 -27.24
N ASP A 22 -20.82 -27.67 -26.73
CA ASP A 22 -21.04 -28.42 -25.49
C ASP A 22 -19.90 -28.18 -24.47
N CYS A 23 -20.21 -28.39 -23.19
CA CYS A 23 -19.26 -28.30 -22.09
C CYS A 23 -18.18 -29.37 -22.21
N GLN A 24 -16.95 -29.04 -21.82
CA GLN A 24 -15.82 -29.97 -21.82
C GLN A 24 -15.37 -30.30 -20.39
N PRO A 25 -15.80 -31.45 -19.80
CA PRO A 25 -15.50 -31.79 -18.40
C PRO A 25 -14.00 -31.88 -18.08
N ARG A 26 -13.14 -32.09 -19.08
CA ARG A 26 -11.67 -32.11 -18.90
C ARG A 26 -11.09 -30.77 -18.46
N PHE A 27 -11.83 -29.67 -18.59
CA PHE A 27 -11.40 -28.32 -18.23
C PHE A 27 -12.11 -27.77 -16.99
N MET A 28 -12.75 -28.63 -16.18
CA MET A 28 -13.36 -28.22 -14.91
C MET A 28 -12.30 -27.62 -13.97
N GLU A 29 -12.66 -26.54 -13.27
CA GLU A 29 -11.78 -25.92 -12.28
C GLU A 29 -11.51 -26.87 -11.10
N SER A 30 -10.37 -26.64 -10.43
CA SER A 30 -10.05 -27.36 -9.20
C SER A 30 -11.06 -27.03 -8.09
N LYS A 31 -11.58 -28.06 -7.44
CA LYS A 31 -12.43 -27.90 -6.25
C LYS A 31 -11.57 -27.54 -5.04
N PHE A 32 -12.01 -26.56 -4.25
CA PHE A 32 -11.39 -26.21 -2.97
C PHE A 32 -12.46 -25.98 -1.91
N ARG A 33 -12.08 -26.16 -0.64
CA ARG A 33 -12.96 -25.95 0.51
C ARG A 33 -12.76 -24.54 1.06
N VAL A 34 -13.86 -23.86 1.38
CA VAL A 34 -13.86 -22.57 2.06
C VAL A 34 -14.51 -22.72 3.44
N CYS A 35 -13.86 -22.17 4.46
CA CYS A 35 -14.30 -22.02 5.85
C CYS A 35 -13.59 -20.77 6.42
N PRO A 36 -14.11 -20.03 7.40
CA PRO A 36 -15.38 -20.16 8.13
C PRO A 36 -16.47 -19.21 7.57
N ASP A 37 -17.19 -18.48 8.42
CA ASP A 37 -18.29 -17.57 8.03
C ASP A 37 -17.87 -16.52 7.00
N VAL A 38 -18.86 -16.07 6.21
CA VAL A 38 -18.65 -15.04 5.21
C VAL A 38 -18.39 -13.70 5.91
N GLY A 39 -17.14 -13.27 5.87
CA GLY A 39 -16.68 -11.99 6.39
C GLY A 39 -15.25 -11.71 5.91
N HIS A 40 -14.87 -10.43 5.87
CA HIS A 40 -13.52 -10.03 5.50
C HIS A 40 -13.02 -8.94 6.44
N ASN A 41 -11.96 -9.25 7.18
CA ASN A 41 -11.15 -8.28 7.91
C ASN A 41 -9.68 -8.72 7.78
N SER A 42 -8.79 -7.80 7.40
CA SER A 42 -7.35 -8.03 7.23
C SER A 42 -6.52 -7.11 8.14
N SER A 43 -7.16 -6.53 9.16
CA SER A 43 -6.52 -5.53 10.03
C SER A 43 -5.40 -6.10 10.90
N ASP A 44 -5.50 -7.39 11.22
CA ASP A 44 -4.58 -8.17 12.04
C ASP A 44 -3.54 -8.95 11.21
N ASP A 45 -3.59 -8.85 9.89
CA ASP A 45 -2.56 -9.38 9.01
C ASP A 45 -1.18 -8.78 9.37
N ASP A 46 -0.14 -9.56 9.10
CA ASP A 46 1.24 -9.13 9.31
C ASP A 46 1.64 -8.07 8.28
N ASN A 47 1.62 -6.82 8.73
CA ASN A 47 1.95 -5.66 7.93
C ASN A 47 3.41 -5.19 8.12
N VAL A 48 4.25 -5.90 8.88
CA VAL A 48 5.57 -5.41 9.32
C VAL A 48 6.73 -6.33 8.96
N THR A 49 6.55 -7.64 8.94
CA THR A 49 7.68 -8.59 8.78
C THR A 49 8.39 -8.44 7.44
N GLN A 50 7.63 -8.36 6.33
CA GLN A 50 8.24 -8.19 5.01
C GLN A 50 8.95 -6.83 4.86
N VAL A 51 8.37 -5.77 5.45
CA VAL A 51 8.96 -4.43 5.42
C VAL A 51 10.23 -4.36 6.26
N ARG A 52 10.28 -5.04 7.40
CA ARG A 52 11.49 -5.18 8.21
C ARG A 52 12.59 -5.85 7.41
N THR A 53 12.30 -6.98 6.77
CA THR A 53 13.27 -7.69 5.92
C THR A 53 13.79 -6.80 4.79
N PHE A 54 12.91 -6.04 4.13
CA PHE A 54 13.33 -5.07 3.13
C PHE A 54 14.31 -4.03 3.71
N PHE A 55 13.98 -3.42 4.85
CA PHE A 55 14.80 -2.38 5.46
C PHE A 55 16.16 -2.89 5.98
N THR A 56 16.18 -4.06 6.63
CA THR A 56 17.37 -4.56 7.34
C THR A 56 18.26 -5.44 6.48
N ALA A 57 17.68 -6.24 5.57
CA ALA A 57 18.42 -7.26 4.82
C ALA A 57 18.58 -6.93 3.33
N VAL A 58 17.69 -6.13 2.74
CA VAL A 58 17.77 -5.76 1.31
C VAL A 58 18.52 -4.45 1.12
N LEU A 59 18.22 -3.43 1.92
CA LEU A 59 18.85 -2.12 1.80
C LEU A 59 20.24 -2.09 2.43
N ASN A 60 21.16 -1.38 1.79
CA ASN A 60 22.41 -0.96 2.45
C ASN A 60 22.21 0.31 3.28
N GLU A 61 23.25 0.72 3.99
CA GLU A 61 23.19 1.86 4.92
C GLU A 61 22.88 3.19 4.22
N ALA A 62 23.50 3.45 3.07
CA ALA A 62 23.27 4.70 2.33
C ALA A 62 21.85 4.75 1.74
N GLU A 63 21.28 3.60 1.37
CA GLU A 63 19.89 3.49 0.92
C GLU A 63 18.90 3.69 2.06
N ARG A 64 19.18 3.13 3.25
CA ARG A 64 18.38 3.38 4.46
C ARG A 64 18.37 4.86 4.81
N GLU A 65 19.52 5.52 4.74
CA GLU A 65 19.61 6.96 5.00
C GLU A 65 18.75 7.76 4.03
N ARG A 66 18.90 7.53 2.70
CA ARG A 66 18.09 8.21 1.68
C ARG A 66 16.59 7.92 1.84
N LEU A 67 16.23 6.70 2.19
CA LEU A 67 14.83 6.34 2.47
C LEU A 67 14.27 7.15 3.64
N CYS A 68 15.02 7.26 4.74
CA CYS A 68 14.61 8.05 5.91
C CYS A 68 14.50 9.55 5.57
N GLN A 69 15.45 10.09 4.79
CA GLN A 69 15.45 11.48 4.33
C GLN A 69 14.23 11.78 3.45
N ASN A 70 13.94 10.93 2.47
CA ASN A 70 12.78 11.08 1.59
C ASN A 70 11.47 11.04 2.37
N MET A 71 11.34 10.09 3.31
CA MET A 71 10.16 9.93 4.16
C MET A 71 9.94 11.16 5.03
N ALA A 72 10.98 11.59 5.78
CA ALA A 72 10.88 12.75 6.66
C ALA A 72 10.63 14.04 5.88
N GLY A 73 11.27 14.22 4.72
CA GLY A 73 11.10 15.40 3.87
C GLY A 73 9.65 15.59 3.42
N HIS A 74 8.99 14.51 3.00
CA HIS A 74 7.57 14.55 2.62
C HIS A 74 6.62 14.69 3.82
N LEU A 75 6.99 14.14 4.99
CA LEU A 75 6.17 14.19 6.21
C LEU A 75 6.24 15.53 6.97
N THR A 76 6.96 16.53 6.46
CA THR A 76 7.04 17.86 7.09
C THR A 76 5.75 18.68 7.00
N GLY A 77 4.95 18.51 5.94
CA GLY A 77 3.72 19.27 5.70
C GLY A 77 2.53 18.90 6.62
N PRO A 78 2.26 17.59 6.86
CA PRO A 78 1.16 17.16 7.73
C PRO A 78 1.29 17.61 9.20
N GLN A 79 0.16 17.68 9.91
CA GLN A 79 0.10 18.01 11.34
C GLN A 79 0.88 17.01 12.22
N LEU A 80 1.39 17.47 13.37
CA LEU A 80 2.26 16.69 14.26
C LEU A 80 1.68 15.33 14.69
N PHE A 81 0.37 15.21 14.90
CA PHE A 81 -0.23 13.93 15.28
C PHE A 81 -0.17 12.89 14.15
N ILE A 82 -0.23 13.32 12.88
CA ILE A 82 -0.09 12.46 11.71
C ILE A 82 1.35 11.98 11.59
N GLN A 83 2.31 12.89 11.79
CA GLN A 83 3.74 12.57 11.83
C GLN A 83 4.04 11.53 12.92
N LYS A 84 3.56 11.77 14.15
CA LYS A 84 3.73 10.84 15.28
C LYS A 84 3.15 9.46 14.98
N ARG A 85 1.94 9.40 14.41
CA ARG A 85 1.31 8.13 14.02
C ARG A 85 2.13 7.38 12.98
N MET A 86 2.71 8.07 12.00
CA MET A 86 3.56 7.45 10.99
C MET A 86 4.86 6.92 11.59
N VAL A 87 5.54 7.71 12.44
CA VAL A 87 6.74 7.26 13.15
C VAL A 87 6.47 6.02 14.00
N GLN A 88 5.35 5.99 14.73
CA GLN A 88 4.96 4.82 15.51
C GLN A 88 4.82 3.57 14.64
N ARG A 89 4.22 3.68 13.44
CA ARG A 89 4.16 2.56 12.48
C ARG A 89 5.56 2.14 12.01
N LEU A 90 6.44 3.09 11.71
CA LEU A 90 7.81 2.77 11.34
C LEU A 90 8.58 2.09 12.48
N MET A 91 8.36 2.47 13.74
CA MET A 91 8.95 1.79 14.90
C MET A 91 8.43 0.34 15.06
N THR A 92 7.18 0.06 14.68
CA THR A 92 6.68 -1.33 14.65
C THR A 92 7.36 -2.16 13.56
N VAL A 93 7.76 -1.53 12.45
CA VAL A 93 8.58 -2.16 11.41
C VAL A 93 9.99 -2.40 11.95
N ASP A 94 10.71 -1.36 12.36
CA ASP A 94 12.04 -1.45 12.95
C ASP A 94 12.35 -0.21 13.79
N GLN A 95 12.95 -0.40 14.97
CA GLN A 95 13.22 0.70 15.92
C GLN A 95 14.19 1.74 15.33
N ASP A 96 15.21 1.31 14.57
CA ASP A 96 16.17 2.20 13.92
C ASP A 96 15.48 3.01 12.81
N TYR A 97 14.64 2.37 12.00
CA TYR A 97 13.89 3.05 10.95
C TYR A 97 13.03 4.20 11.50
N GLY A 98 12.22 3.91 12.52
CA GLY A 98 11.39 4.93 13.17
C GLY A 98 12.21 6.05 13.82
N SER A 99 13.30 5.71 14.49
CA SER A 99 14.15 6.68 15.21
C SER A 99 14.85 7.65 14.25
N ARG A 100 15.35 7.17 13.11
CA ARG A 100 15.97 8.00 12.07
C ARG A 100 14.98 9.01 11.47
N VAL A 101 13.77 8.56 11.15
CA VAL A 101 12.73 9.44 10.60
C VAL A 101 12.27 10.47 11.65
N GLN A 102 12.13 10.07 12.91
CA GLN A 102 11.79 11.00 14.01
C GLN A 102 12.84 12.09 14.16
N ALA A 103 14.13 11.74 14.18
CA ALA A 103 15.21 12.72 14.33
C ALA A 103 15.24 13.76 13.21
N LEU A 104 14.98 13.33 11.96
CA LEU A 104 14.87 14.22 10.80
C LEU A 104 13.64 15.12 10.89
N LEU A 105 12.49 14.59 11.31
CA LEU A 105 11.28 15.40 11.51
C LEU A 105 11.46 16.44 12.62
N ASP A 106 12.11 16.09 13.72
CA ASP A 106 12.40 17.03 14.81
C ASP A 106 13.26 18.20 14.32
N LYS A 107 14.26 17.91 13.47
CA LYS A 107 15.06 18.93 12.81
C LYS A 107 14.19 19.83 11.92
N TYR A 108 13.43 19.25 10.99
CA TYR A 108 12.61 20.02 10.04
C TYR A 108 11.51 20.84 10.70
N ASN A 109 10.83 20.30 11.71
CA ASN A 109 9.80 21.02 12.47
C ASN A 109 10.40 22.18 13.27
N THR A 110 11.64 22.05 13.76
CA THR A 110 12.35 23.14 14.45
C THR A 110 12.75 24.24 13.48
N GLU A 111 13.26 23.88 12.30
CA GLU A 111 13.61 24.82 11.23
C GLU A 111 12.38 25.56 10.68
N GLY A 112 11.26 24.86 10.45
CA GLY A 112 10.00 25.45 10.03
C GLY A 112 9.45 26.48 11.03
N LYS A 113 9.55 26.20 12.34
CA LYS A 113 9.17 27.16 13.39
C LYS A 113 10.03 28.41 13.37
N LYS A 114 11.36 28.29 13.23
CA LYS A 114 12.27 29.45 13.16
C LYS A 114 11.92 30.38 11.99
N ASN A 115 11.55 29.82 10.84
CA ASN A 115 11.17 30.62 9.67
C ASN A 115 9.83 31.34 9.86
N SER A 116 8.88 30.75 10.60
CA SER A 116 7.59 31.40 10.91
C SER A 116 7.69 32.56 11.92
N VAL A 117 8.73 32.55 12.78
CA VAL A 117 8.93 33.57 13.83
C VAL A 117 9.66 34.81 13.29
N HIS A 118 10.26 34.75 12.09
CA HIS A 118 11.12 35.84 11.59
C HIS A 118 10.40 36.96 10.83
N ILE A 119 9.07 37.01 10.82
CA ILE A 119 8.31 38.03 10.08
C ILE A 119 7.60 38.97 11.08
N TYR A 120 7.95 40.26 10.97
CA TYR A 120 7.47 41.45 11.72
C TYR A 120 8.22 41.84 13.00
N THR A 121 9.44 42.36 12.86
CA THR A 121 9.83 43.58 13.58
C THR A 121 9.42 44.78 12.74
N LYS A 122 8.27 45.38 13.07
CA LYS A 122 7.87 46.69 12.54
C LYS A 122 8.85 47.72 13.09
N GLY A 123 9.81 48.13 12.26
CA GLY A 123 10.73 49.22 12.58
C GLY A 123 10.07 50.59 12.43
N GLY A 124 10.55 51.54 13.24
CA GLY A 124 10.34 52.99 13.08
C GLY A 124 9.07 53.53 13.70
#